data_AF-A0A1T5HUU4-F1
#
_entry.id   AF-A0A1T5HUU4-F1
#
_cell.length_a   1.000
_cell.length_b   1.000
_cell.length_c   1.000
_cell.angle_alpha   90.00
_cell.angle_beta   90.00
_cell.angle_gamma   90.00
#
_symmetry.space_group_name_H-M   'P 1'
#
loop_
_entity.id
_entity.type
_entity.pdbx_description
1 polymer ?
#
loop_
_entity_poly.entity_id
_entity_poly.type
_entity_poly.pdbx_seq_one_letter_code
_entity_poly.pdbx_strand_id
1 'polypeptide(L)' 'MSRQQPSQLSIICDTILQQIDRGLFATQSKRLPSERELSDIFNASRLTVKQALLQLESQGIIYRKERRGWFLM' A
#
# COMPACT_ATOMS: atom_id res chain seq x y z
N MET A 1 -22.91 17.05 9.76
CA MET A 1 -22.38 15.71 9.40
C MET A 1 -21.50 15.86 8.18
N SER A 2 -20.22 16.19 8.37
CA SER A 2 -19.28 16.38 7.26
C SER A 2 -19.07 15.02 6.59
N ARG A 3 -19.54 14.86 5.34
CA ARG A 3 -19.18 13.73 4.49
C ARG A 3 -17.67 13.83 4.27
N GLN A 4 -16.88 13.18 5.14
CA GLN A 4 -15.46 13.01 4.93
C GLN A 4 -15.34 12.11 3.70
N GLN A 5 -15.14 12.73 2.52
CA GLN A 5 -14.84 11.98 1.32
C GLN A 5 -13.56 11.18 1.61
N PRO A 6 -13.53 9.87 1.32
CA PRO A 6 -12.33 9.09 1.56
C PRO A 6 -11.20 9.73 0.76
N SER A 7 -10.15 10.18 1.47
CA SER A 7 -8.99 10.75 0.81
C SER A 7 -8.35 9.69 -0.08
N GLN A 8 -7.69 10.11 -1.16
CA GLN A 8 -7.04 9.19 -2.09
C GLN A 8 -6.07 8.22 -1.38
N LEU A 9 -5.43 8.68 -0.30
CA LEU A 9 -4.63 7.84 0.59
C LEU A 9 -5.42 6.66 1.19
N SER A 10 -6.61 6.93 1.75
CA SER A 10 -7.45 5.91 2.38
C SER A 10 -7.88 4.84 1.36
N ILE A 11 -8.21 5.26 0.14
CA ILE A 11 -8.58 4.36 -0.95
C ILE A 11 -7.39 3.45 -1.32
N ILE A 12 -6.17 4.00 -1.40
CA ILE A 12 -4.96 3.23 -1.69
C ILE A 12 -4.70 2.21 -0.57
N CYS A 13 -4.77 2.63 0.70
CA CYS A 13 -4.60 1.73 1.85
C CYS A 13 -5.60 0.57 1.81
N ASP A 14 -6.90 0.89 1.69
CA ASP A 14 -7.97 -0.10 1.66
C ASP A 14 -7.82 -1.07 0.49
N THR A 15 -7.50 -0.54 -0.70
CA THR A 15 -7.29 -1.38 -1.89
C THR A 15 -6.09 -2.30 -1.74
N ILE A 16 -4.98 -1.83 -1.15
CA ILE A 16 -3.83 -2.68 -0.86
C ILE A 16 -4.22 -3.76 0.14
N LEU A 17 -4.91 -3.42 1.24
CA LEU A 17 -5.38 -4.38 2.24
C LEU A 17 -6.29 -5.45 1.65
N GLN A 18 -7.27 -5.05 0.82
CA GLN A 18 -8.15 -5.96 0.11
C GLN A 18 -7.38 -6.92 -0.81
N GLN A 19 -6.35 -6.44 -1.49
CA GLN A 19 -5.52 -7.29 -2.34
C GLN A 19 -4.63 -8.26 -1.52
N ILE A 20 -4.14 -7.82 -0.37
CA ILE A 20 -3.42 -8.66 0.59
C ILE A 20 -4.33 -9.77 1.11
N ASP A 21 -5.54 -9.42 1.55
CA ASP A 21 -6.56 -10.33 2.07
C ASP A 21 -6.97 -11.38 1.03
N ARG A 22 -7.13 -10.95 -0.23
CA ARG A 22 -7.37 -11.84 -1.38
C ARG A 22 -6.17 -12.74 -1.73
N GLY A 23 -5.04 -12.61 -1.03
CA GLY A 23 -3.85 -13.42 -1.23
C GLY A 23 -3.06 -13.06 -2.50
N LEU A 24 -3.35 -11.94 -3.17
CA LEU A 24 -2.67 -11.54 -4.41
C LEU A 24 -1.18 -11.26 -4.18
N PHE A 25 -0.82 -10.80 -2.98
CA PHE A 25 0.55 -10.53 -2.58
C PHE A 25 1.15 -11.62 -1.67
N ALA A 26 0.36 -12.61 -1.26
CA ALA A 26 0.77 -13.72 -0.38
C ALA A 26 1.52 -14.85 -1.14
N THR A 27 2.04 -14.56 -2.34
CA THR A 27 2.88 -15.49 -3.11
C THR A 27 4.25 -15.68 -2.43
N GLN A 28 5.08 -16.61 -2.91
CA GLN A 28 6.36 -17.00 -2.29
C GLN A 28 7.31 -15.84 -1.93
N SER A 29 7.15 -14.66 -2.55
CA SER A 29 8.00 -13.49 -2.28
C SER A 29 7.45 -12.53 -1.22
N LYS A 30 6.17 -12.66 -0.82
CA LYS A 30 5.44 -11.72 0.06
C LYS A 30 5.67 -10.23 -0.29
N ARG A 31 6.00 -9.94 -1.54
CA ARG A 31 6.56 -8.65 -1.94
C ARG A 31 5.47 -7.80 -2.56
N LEU A 32 5.32 -6.57 -2.07
CA LEU A 32 4.42 -5.60 -2.69
C LEU A 32 5.06 -5.01 -3.95
N PRO A 33 4.24 -4.49 -4.88
CA PRO A 33 4.75 -3.73 -6.01
C PRO A 33 5.55 -2.51 -5.53
N SER A 34 6.48 -2.05 -6.35
CA SER A 34 7.30 -0.89 -6.00
C SER A 34 6.43 0.38 -5.89
N GLU A 35 6.89 1.38 -5.13
CA GLU A 35 6.20 2.69 -5.02
C GLU A 35 5.85 3.29 -6.39
N ARG A 36 6.73 3.09 -7.37
CA ARG A 36 6.54 3.54 -8.76
C ARG A 36 5.40 2.79 -9.46
N GLU A 37 5.31 1.48 -9.29
CA GLU A 37 4.24 0.66 -9.87
C GLU A 37 2.90 1.00 -9.24
N LEU A 38 2.86 1.12 -7.90
CA LEU A 38 1.65 1.53 -7.18
C LEU A 38 1.21 2.94 -7.60
N SER A 39 2.15 3.87 -7.80
CA SER A 39 1.85 5.21 -8.31
C SER A 39 1.18 5.18 -9.69
N ASP A 40 1.60 4.27 -10.56
CA ASP A 40 1.02 4.07 -11.89
C ASP A 40 -0.37 3.42 -11.80
N ILE A 41 -0.49 2.31 -11.06
CA ILE A 41 -1.75 1.55 -10.84
C ILE A 41 -2.84 2.44 -10.24
N PHE A 42 -2.50 3.24 -9.23
CA PHE A 42 -3.45 4.11 -8.53
C PHE A 42 -3.58 5.49 -9.16
N ASN A 43 -2.84 5.76 -10.26
CA ASN A 43 -2.70 7.08 -10.88
C ASN A 43 -2.54 8.20 -9.83
N ALA A 44 -1.69 7.94 -8.84
CA ALA A 44 -1.54 8.75 -7.65
C ALA A 44 -0.10 9.25 -7.53
N SER A 45 0.07 10.41 -6.91
CA SER A 45 1.41 10.94 -6.62
C SER A 45 2.22 9.95 -5.78
N ARG A 46 3.51 9.80 -6.09
CA ARG A 46 4.45 8.96 -5.32
C ARG A 46 4.43 9.30 -3.82
N LEU A 47 4.24 10.57 -3.48
CA LEU A 47 4.08 11.01 -2.10
C LEU A 47 2.86 10.37 -1.43
N THR A 48 1.71 10.36 -2.08
CA THR A 48 0.46 9.77 -1.57
C THR A 48 0.59 8.27 -1.38
N VAL A 49 1.19 7.57 -2.36
CA VAL A 49 1.47 6.13 -2.26
C VAL A 49 2.44 5.84 -1.12
N LYS A 50 3.51 6.60 -0.99
CA LYS A 50 4.47 6.46 0.11
C LYS A 50 3.79 6.65 1.47
N GLN A 51 2.91 7.65 1.60
CA GLN A 51 2.15 7.86 2.83
C GLN A 51 1.23 6.68 3.14
N ALA A 52 0.54 6.12 2.13
CA ALA A 52 -0.27 4.92 2.31
C ALA A 52 0.56 3.71 2.79
N LEU A 53 1.74 3.48 2.19
CA LEU A 53 2.64 2.40 2.60
C LEU A 53 3.17 2.60 4.02
N LEU A 54 3.57 3.83 4.40
CA LEU A 54 3.97 4.15 5.76
C LEU A 54 2.84 3.92 6.77
N GLN A 55 1.59 4.22 6.40
CA GLN A 55 0.44 3.96 7.26
C GLN A 55 0.17 2.45 7.43
N LEU A 56 0.37 1.65 6.38
CA LEU A 56 0.28 0.19 6.47
C LEU A 56 1.44 -0.41 7.28
N GLU A 57 2.62 0.18 7.18
CA GLU A 57 3.79 -0.19 7.98
C GLU A 57 3.58 0.09 9.47
N SER A 58 3.06 1.27 9.80
CA SER A 58 2.71 1.65 11.18
C SER A 58 1.65 0.71 11.79
N GLN A 59 0.76 0.16 10.96
CA GLN A 59 -0.23 -0.84 11.38
C GLN A 59 0.34 -2.27 11.48
N GLY A 60 1.61 -2.49 11.14
CA GLY A 60 2.24 -3.81 11.17
C GLY A 60 1.81 -4.75 10.05
N ILE A 61 1.18 -4.22 8.99
CA ILE A 61 0.72 -5.02 7.85
C ILE A 61 1.88 -5.32 6.89
N ILE A 62 2.72 -4.31 6.67
CA ILE A 62 3.89 -4.40 5.80
C ILE A 62 5.14 -3.92 6.53
N TYR A 63 6.30 -4.26 6.00
CA TYR A 63 7.57 -3.72 6.43
C TYR A 63 8.42 -3.35 5.21
N ARG A 64 9.24 -2.32 5.36
CA ARG A 64 10.23 -1.97 4.35
C ARG A 64 11.53 -2.73 4.58
N LYS A 65 12.06 -3.35 3.53
CA LYS A 65 13.42 -3.92 3.50
C LYS A 65 14.32 -3.05 2.65
N GLU A 66 15.41 -2.57 3.24
CA GLU A 66 16.32 -1.63 2.59
C GLU A 66 16.81 -2.19 1.25
N ARG A 67 16.71 -1.37 0.20
CA ARG A 67 17.03 -1.70 -1.22
C ARG A 67 16.22 -2.84 -1.86
N ARG A 68 15.29 -3.46 -1.14
CA ARG A 68 14.45 -4.56 -1.67
C ARG A 68 12.98 -4.15 -1.85
N GLY A 69 12.52 -3.10 -1.18
CA GLY A 69 11.17 -2.57 -1.32
C GLY A 69 10.28 -2.95 -0.13
N TRP A 70 8.99 -3.15 -0.41
CA TRP A 70 7.96 -3.39 0.60
C TRP A 70 7.55 -4.87 0.62
N PHE A 71 7.34 -5.39 1.82
CA PHE A 71 7.02 -6.80 2.07
C PHE A 71 5.90 -6.91 3.08
N LEU A 72 5.07 -7.95 2.95
CA LEU A 72 4.08 -8.33 3.96
C LEU A 72 4.77 -8.92 5.18
N MET A 73 4.25 -8.61 6.37
CA MET A 73 4.68 -9.26 7.61
C MET A 73 4.41 -10.79 7.58
#